data_AF-A0A947IFA6-F1
#
_entry.id   AF-A0A947IFA6-F1
#
_cell.length_a   1.000
_cell.length_b   1.000
_cell.length_c   1.000
_cell.angle_alpha   90.00
_cell.angle_beta   90.00
_cell.angle_gamma   90.00
#
_symmetry.space_group_name_H-M   'P 1'
#
loop_
_entity.id
_entity.type
_entity.pdbx_description
1 polymer ?
#
loop_
_entity_poly.entity_id
_entity_poly.type
_entity_poly.pdbx_seq_one_letter_code
_entity_poly.pdbx_strand_id
1 'polypeptide(L)'
;MTAAYLILFALTAVWGLTFPLVQAALASASPLVFVTLRFALAAGLFALLVWPRAFRLQRDFAWKGLVLGLFLCGGYAFQTIGLAHTTAARSGFLTGTLVPMTPLMDRRVPRLRRNRYHGPAAGGRTESR
;
A
#
# COMPACT_ATOMS: atom_id res chain seq x y z
N MET A 1 -15.96 -0.29 -18.92
CA MET A 1 -16.32 -0.83 -17.58
C MET A 1 -15.67 -2.19 -17.32
N THR A 2 -15.75 -3.15 -18.25
CA THR A 2 -15.12 -4.48 -18.14
C THR A 2 -13.60 -4.45 -17.93
N ALA A 3 -12.86 -3.58 -18.64
CA ALA A 3 -11.41 -3.47 -18.48
C ALA A 3 -10.96 -3.11 -17.05
N ALA A 4 -11.71 -2.25 -16.35
CA ALA A 4 -11.39 -1.88 -14.96
C ALA A 4 -11.57 -3.05 -14.00
N TYR A 5 -12.62 -3.87 -14.19
CA TYR A 5 -12.83 -5.08 -13.39
C TYR A 5 -11.75 -6.13 -13.63
N LEU A 6 -11.31 -6.30 -14.87
CA LEU A 6 -10.21 -7.22 -15.20
C LEU A 6 -8.88 -6.79 -14.56
N ILE A 7 -8.56 -5.49 -14.60
CA ILE A 7 -7.36 -4.95 -13.94
C ILE A 7 -7.42 -5.16 -12.43
N LEU A 8 -8.58 -4.90 -11.80
CA LEU A 8 -8.76 -5.11 -10.38
C LEU A 8 -8.59 -6.59 -10.00
N PHE A 9 -9.23 -7.49 -10.76
CA PHE A 9 -9.09 -8.93 -10.55
C PHE A 9 -7.63 -9.37 -10.68
N ALA A 10 -6.93 -8.97 -11.73
CA ALA A 10 -5.53 -9.27 -11.93
C ALA A 10 -4.65 -8.77 -10.76
N LEU A 11 -4.88 -7.53 -10.31
CA LEU A 11 -4.15 -6.96 -9.17
C LEU A 11 -4.40 -7.78 -7.89
N THR A 12 -5.65 -8.15 -7.61
CA THR A 12 -5.99 -8.97 -6.44
C THR A 12 -5.39 -10.38 -6.52
N ALA A 13 -5.35 -10.99 -7.70
CA ALA A 13 -4.75 -12.30 -7.93
C ALA A 13 -3.23 -12.24 -7.71
N VAL A 14 -2.54 -11.25 -8.32
CA VAL A 14 -1.10 -11.04 -8.15
C VAL A 14 -0.78 -10.83 -6.67
N TRP A 15 -1.56 -10.00 -5.97
CA TRP A 15 -1.34 -9.72 -4.57
C TRP A 15 -1.57 -10.95 -3.68
N GLY A 16 -2.64 -11.72 -3.90
CA GLY A 16 -2.94 -12.94 -3.14
C GLY A 16 -1.90 -14.06 -3.35
N LEU A 17 -1.38 -14.22 -4.57
CA LEU A 17 -0.34 -15.21 -4.89
C LEU A 17 1.01 -14.92 -4.23
N THR A 18 1.22 -13.71 -3.70
CA THR A 18 2.48 -13.39 -3.01
C THR A 18 2.66 -14.18 -1.71
N PHE A 19 1.59 -14.54 -0.98
CA PHE A 19 1.73 -15.25 0.30
C PHE A 19 2.35 -16.65 0.14
N PRO A 20 1.84 -17.54 -0.73
CA PRO A 20 2.49 -18.83 -0.97
C PRO A 20 3.90 -18.69 -1.54
N LEU A 21 4.12 -17.71 -2.42
CA LEU A 21 5.42 -17.49 -3.04
C LEU A 21 6.48 -17.05 -2.03
N VAL A 22 6.14 -16.12 -1.14
CA VAL A 22 7.03 -15.69 -0.04
C VAL A 22 7.23 -16.86 0.92
N GLN A 23 6.18 -17.61 1.28
CA GLN A 23 6.33 -18.78 2.14
C GLN A 23 7.29 -19.82 1.54
N ALA A 24 7.23 -20.07 0.23
CA ALA A 24 8.18 -20.93 -0.46
C ALA A 24 9.62 -20.38 -0.44
N ALA A 25 9.79 -19.07 -0.61
CA ALA A 25 11.10 -18.42 -0.51
C ALA A 25 11.70 -18.44 0.91
N LEU A 26 10.85 -18.45 1.94
CA LEU A 26 11.28 -18.58 3.34
C LEU A 26 11.77 -19.98 3.69
N ALA A 27 11.51 -21.00 2.86
CA ALA A 27 12.07 -22.33 3.06
C ALA A 27 13.62 -22.35 2.88
N SER A 28 14.17 -21.38 2.14
CA SER A 28 15.60 -21.28 1.85
C SER A 28 16.28 -20.03 2.43
N ALA A 29 15.53 -19.05 2.91
CA ALA A 29 16.05 -17.77 3.39
C ALA A 29 15.45 -17.33 4.72
N SER A 30 16.25 -16.65 5.54
CA SER A 30 15.78 -16.07 6.81
C SER A 30 14.72 -14.98 6.57
N PRO A 31 13.60 -14.97 7.32
CA PRO A 31 12.53 -13.97 7.20
C PRO A 31 13.00 -12.53 7.23
N LEU A 32 13.94 -12.21 8.13
CA LEU A 32 14.42 -10.84 8.31
C LEU A 32 15.30 -10.40 7.13
N VAL A 33 16.09 -11.31 6.57
CA VAL A 33 16.94 -11.04 5.39
C VAL A 33 16.06 -10.77 4.18
N PHE A 34 15.01 -11.55 3.98
CA PHE A 34 14.05 -11.36 2.89
C PHE A 34 13.37 -9.98 2.96
N VAL A 35 12.89 -9.59 4.15
CA VAL A 35 12.26 -8.28 4.37
C VAL A 35 13.25 -7.14 4.16
N THR A 36 14.47 -7.26 4.71
CA THR A 36 15.52 -6.24 4.57
C THR A 36 15.88 -6.01 3.10
N LEU A 37 16.09 -7.09 2.34
CA LEU A 37 16.40 -7.01 0.91
C LEU A 37 15.25 -6.38 0.12
N ARG A 38 14.00 -6.78 0.41
CA ARG A 38 12.80 -6.22 -0.23
C ARG A 38 12.70 -4.71 -0.03
N PHE A 39 12.87 -4.23 1.20
CA PHE A 39 12.82 -2.80 1.50
C PHE A 39 14.04 -2.05 0.95
N ALA A 40 15.23 -2.63 0.97
CA ALA A 40 16.42 -2.02 0.39
C ALA A 40 16.28 -1.82 -1.13
N LEU A 41 15.81 -2.84 -1.85
CA LEU A 41 15.52 -2.76 -3.29
C LEU A 41 14.44 -1.73 -3.59
N ALA A 42 13.34 -1.73 -2.82
CA ALA A 42 12.28 -0.74 -2.98
C ALA A 42 12.81 0.69 -2.73
N ALA A 43 13.55 0.91 -1.64
CA ALA A 43 14.12 2.21 -1.31
C ALA A 43 15.09 2.70 -2.40
N GLY A 44 16.00 1.84 -2.88
CA GLY A 44 16.94 2.18 -3.94
C GLY A 44 16.24 2.52 -5.26
N LEU A 45 15.24 1.72 -5.66
CA LEU A 45 14.47 1.97 -6.88
C LEU A 45 13.67 3.27 -6.79
N PHE A 46 12.99 3.52 -5.66
CA PHE A 46 12.27 4.78 -5.45
C PHE A 46 13.21 5.99 -5.39
N ALA A 47 14.37 5.85 -4.75
CA ALA A 47 15.38 6.90 -4.72
C ALA A 47 15.83 7.26 -6.14
N LEU A 48 16.06 6.26 -7.01
CA LEU A 48 16.43 6.48 -8.40
C LEU A 48 15.32 7.17 -9.23
N LEU A 49 14.08 6.69 -9.10
CA LEU A 49 12.92 7.22 -9.84
C LEU A 49 12.54 8.66 -9.44
N VAL A 50 12.73 9.01 -8.16
CA VAL A 50 12.28 10.29 -7.60
C VAL A 50 13.45 11.24 -7.32
N TRP A 51 14.69 10.84 -7.66
CA TRP A 51 15.94 11.56 -7.39
C TRP A 51 15.86 13.10 -7.57
N PRO A 52 15.41 13.65 -8.72
CA PRO A 52 15.35 15.10 -8.90
C PRO A 52 14.25 15.80 -8.05
N ARG A 53 13.22 15.07 -7.61
CA ARG A 53 12.13 15.59 -6.79
C ARG A 53 12.38 15.42 -5.29
N ALA A 54 13.23 14.47 -4.89
CA ALA A 54 13.58 14.21 -3.51
C ALA A 54 14.23 15.43 -2.81
N PHE A 55 14.99 16.24 -3.57
CA PHE A 55 15.63 17.45 -3.06
C PHE A 55 14.66 18.59 -2.70
N ARG A 56 13.39 18.50 -3.10
CA ARG A 56 12.34 19.48 -2.78
C ARG A 56 11.46 19.05 -1.60
N LEU A 57 11.82 17.98 -0.90
CA LEU A 57 10.99 17.43 0.16
C LEU A 57 11.13 18.27 1.45
N GLN A 58 10.01 18.79 1.94
CA GLN A 58 9.97 19.50 3.23
C GLN A 58 10.31 18.53 4.38
N ARG A 59 11.08 19.00 5.36
CA ARG A 59 11.50 18.20 6.53
C ARG A 59 10.33 17.55 7.28
N ASP A 60 9.20 18.24 7.39
CA ASP A 60 8.01 17.70 8.06
C ASP A 60 7.42 16.48 7.34
N PHE A 61 7.42 16.48 6.00
CA PHE A 61 6.98 15.35 5.20
C PHE A 61 7.98 14.20 5.25
N ALA A 62 9.28 14.51 5.29
CA ALA A 62 10.32 13.50 5.46
C ALA A 62 10.20 12.77 6.81
N TRP A 63 9.98 13.49 7.91
CA TRP A 63 9.78 12.89 9.24
C TRP A 63 8.51 12.03 9.29
N LYS A 64 7.38 12.54 8.80
CA LYS A 64 6.13 11.76 8.74
C LYS A 64 6.27 10.50 7.87
N GLY A 65 6.98 10.62 6.75
CA GLY A 65 7.31 9.50 5.87
C GLY A 65 8.20 8.47 6.54
N LEU A 66 9.21 8.90 7.31
CA LEU A 66 10.09 8.01 8.07
C LEU A 66 9.33 7.23 9.14
N VAL A 67 8.48 7.91 9.92
CA VAL A 67 7.64 7.26 10.95
C VAL A 67 6.71 6.24 10.29
N LEU A 68 6.01 6.62 9.21
CA LEU A 68 5.13 5.69 8.49
C LEU A 68 5.91 4.50 7.89
N GLY A 69 7.09 4.75 7.33
CA GLY A 69 7.97 3.73 6.79
C GLY A 69 8.46 2.74 7.86
N LEU A 70 8.77 3.22 9.06
CA LEU A 70 9.17 2.38 10.18
C LEU A 70 8.02 1.47 10.64
N PHE A 71 6.82 2.01 10.79
CA PHE A 71 5.62 1.21 11.10
C PHE A 71 5.32 0.18 10.01
N LEU A 72 5.46 0.56 8.74
CA LEU A 72 5.26 -0.34 7.61
C LEU A 72 6.30 -1.47 7.60
N CYS A 73 7.57 -1.14 7.80
CA CYS A 73 8.66 -2.11 7.87
C CYS A 73 8.45 -3.09 9.04
N GLY A 74 8.15 -2.56 10.23
CA GLY A 74 7.82 -3.40 11.40
C GLY A 74 6.63 -4.32 11.13
N GLY A 75 5.55 -3.79 10.55
CA GLY A 75 4.38 -4.58 10.17
C GLY A 75 4.71 -5.71 9.19
N TYR A 76 5.52 -5.43 8.16
CA TYR A 76 5.99 -6.44 7.21
C TYR A 76 6.92 -7.48 7.84
N ALA A 77 7.78 -7.07 8.77
CA ALA A 77 8.63 -7.99 9.52
C ALA A 77 7.77 -8.95 10.36
N PHE A 78 6.81 -8.43 11.13
CA PHE A 78 5.87 -9.27 11.88
C PHE A 78 5.04 -10.18 10.97
N GLN A 79 4.57 -9.68 9.83
CA GLN A 79 3.82 -10.48 8.87
C GLN A 79 4.66 -11.63 8.29
N THR A 80 5.93 -11.36 7.96
CA THR A 80 6.82 -12.35 7.35
C THR A 80 7.30 -13.39 8.37
N ILE A 81 7.59 -12.96 9.61
CA ILE A 81 7.88 -13.87 10.73
C ILE A 81 6.65 -14.74 11.02
N GLY A 82 5.46 -14.14 11.11
CA GLY A 82 4.21 -14.87 11.30
C GLY A 82 3.96 -15.89 10.18
N LEU A 83 4.26 -15.52 8.93
CA LEU A 83 4.18 -16.41 7.77
C LEU A 83 5.18 -17.58 7.84
N ALA A 84 6.34 -17.40 8.48
CA ALA A 84 7.28 -18.50 8.72
C ALA A 84 6.74 -19.52 9.74
N HIS A 85 5.86 -19.09 10.65
CA HIS A 85 5.26 -19.94 11.70
C HIS A 85 3.84 -20.43 11.40
N THR A 86 3.22 -19.98 10.30
CA THR A 86 1.85 -20.34 9.93
C THR A 86 1.73 -20.65 8.44
N THR A 87 0.52 -20.97 7.97
CA THR A 87 0.29 -21.20 6.54
C THR A 87 -0.05 -19.89 5.82
N ALA A 88 0.31 -19.80 4.53
CA ALA A 88 -0.06 -18.68 3.67
C ALA A 88 -1.57 -18.38 3.70
N ALA A 89 -2.41 -19.41 3.78
CA ALA A 89 -3.86 -19.25 3.89
C ALA A 89 -4.29 -18.52 5.19
N ARG A 90 -3.68 -18.86 6.34
CA ARG A 90 -3.98 -18.21 7.63
C ARG A 90 -3.46 -16.77 7.67
N SER A 91 -2.25 -16.52 7.18
CA SER A 91 -1.70 -15.17 7.05
C SER A 91 -2.50 -14.29 6.09
N GLY A 92 -2.92 -14.84 4.95
CA GLY A 92 -3.77 -14.16 3.98
C GLY A 92 -5.14 -13.82 4.57
N PHE A 93 -5.75 -14.75 5.32
CA PHE A 93 -7.02 -14.51 6.00
C PHE A 93 -6.95 -13.40 7.06
N LEU A 94 -5.89 -13.40 7.89
CA LEU A 94 -5.66 -12.33 8.87
C LEU A 94 -5.50 -10.97 8.18
N THR A 95 -4.75 -10.93 7.08
CA THR A 95 -4.56 -9.69 6.31
C THR A 95 -5.87 -9.23 5.66
N GLY A 96 -6.68 -10.15 5.15
CA GLY A 96 -8.02 -9.86 4.61
C GLY A 96 -8.99 -9.31 5.67
N THR A 97 -8.87 -9.75 6.92
CA THR A 97 -9.70 -9.28 8.05
C THR A 97 -9.38 -7.82 8.42
N LEU A 98 -8.19 -7.30 8.09
CA LEU A 98 -7.86 -5.89 8.29
C LEU A 98 -8.64 -4.95 7.36
N VAL A 99 -9.17 -5.46 6.22
CA VAL A 99 -9.97 -4.67 5.27
C VAL A 99 -11.23 -4.09 5.93
N PRO A 100 -12.12 -4.89 6.56
CA PRO A 100 -13.26 -4.34 7.30
C PRO A 100 -12.86 -3.58 8.57
N MET A 101 -11.67 -3.81 9.15
CA MET A 101 -11.18 -3.01 10.29
C MET A 101 -10.83 -1.57 9.89
N THR A 102 -10.41 -1.35 8.65
CA THR A 102 -10.02 -0.01 8.16
C THR A 102 -11.12 1.05 8.32
N PRO A 103 -12.37 0.86 7.83
CA PRO A 103 -13.45 1.84 8.05
C PRO A 103 -13.89 1.95 9.52
N LEU A 104 -13.72 0.91 10.34
CA LEU A 104 -14.02 0.96 11.78
C LEU A 104 -13.03 1.88 12.52
N MET A 105 -11.75 1.84 12.14
CA MET A 105 -10.74 2.75 12.66
C MET A 105 -10.91 4.17 12.13
N ASP A 106 -11.22 4.32 10.84
CA ASP A 106 -11.45 5.64 10.20
C ASP A 106 -12.59 6.42 10.85
N ARG A 107 -13.61 5.74 11.39
CA ARG A 107 -14.70 6.40 12.14
C ARG A 107 -14.20 7.21 13.34
N ARG A 108 -13.05 6.87 13.93
CA ARG A 108 -12.46 7.57 15.09
C ARG A 108 -11.52 8.71 14.69
N VAL A 109 -11.12 8.80 13.42
CA VAL A 109 -10.22 9.85 12.92
C VAL A 109 -11.05 11.08 12.50
N PRO A 110 -10.71 12.30 12.94
CA PRO A 110 -11.37 13.52 12.48
C PRO A 110 -11.30 13.59 10.95
N ARG A 111 -12.47 13.56 10.30
CA ARG A 111 -12.58 13.42 8.84
C ARG A 111 -11.90 14.59 8.14
N LEU A 112 -10.86 14.30 7.37
CA LEU A 112 -10.34 15.22 6.37
C LEU A 112 -11.45 15.48 5.35
N ARG A 113 -11.78 16.76 5.22
CA ARG A 113 -12.90 17.35 4.49
C ARG A 113 -13.15 16.62 3.16
N ARG A 114 -14.28 15.89 3.09
CA ARG A 114 -14.77 15.17 1.92
C ARG A 114 -14.72 16.10 0.70
N ASN A 115 -13.76 15.91 -0.20
CA ASN A 115 -13.60 16.75 -1.38
C ASN A 115 -14.86 16.61 -2.23
N ARG A 116 -15.67 17.67 -2.24
CA ARG A 116 -16.95 17.72 -2.93
C ARG A 116 -16.63 17.81 -4.41
N TYR A 117 -16.68 16.69 -5.11
CA TYR A 117 -16.52 16.62 -6.56
C TYR A 117 -17.46 17.64 -7.19
N HIS A 118 -16.93 18.81 -7.60
CA HIS A 118 -17.67 19.74 -8.44
C HIS A 118 -17.63 19.12 -9.82
N GLY A 119 -18.66 18.36 -10.16
CA GLY A 119 -18.91 17.99 -11.55
C GLY A 119 -18.90 19.27 -12.40
N PRO A 120 -18.50 19.19 -13.68
CA PRO A 120 -18.49 20.35 -14.55
C PRO A 120 -19.85 21.04 -14.45
N ALA A 121 -19.85 22.27 -13.95
CA ALA A 121 -21.02 23.11 -13.95
C ALA A 121 -21.56 23.08 -15.38
N ALA A 122 -22.77 22.54 -15.55
CA ALA A 122 -23.49 22.64 -16.80
C ALA A 122 -23.64 24.13 -17.07
N GLY A 123 -22.73 24.66 -17.90
CA GLY A 123 -22.68 26.03 -18.34
C GLY A 123 -23.92 26.28 -19.18
N GLY A 124 -24.97 26.75 -18.53
CA GLY A 124 -26.01 27.50 -19.19
C GLY A 124 -25.43 28.81 -19.71
N ARG A 125 -25.82 29.13 -20.94
CA ARG A 125 -25.91 30.48 -21.53
C ARG A 125 -24.59 31.14 -21.95
N THR A 126 -24.32 31.03 -23.24
CA THR A 126 -23.98 32.20 -24.05
C THR A 126 -25.08 32.43 -25.07
N GLU A 127 -25.98 33.33 -24.70
CA GLU A 127 -26.79 34.13 -25.61
C GLU A 127 -25.87 35.10 -26.36
N SER A 128 -26.13 35.37 -27.64
CA SER A 128 -25.62 36.48 -28.50
C SER A 128 -25.17 36.02 -29.89
N ARG A 129 -26.12 35.88 -30.83
CA ARG A 129 -26.21 36.68 -32.06
C ARG A 129 -27.40 36.27 -32.91
#